data_AF-A0A1H3ELE5-F1
#
_entry.id   AF-A0A1H3ELE5-F1
#
_cell.length_a   1.000
_cell.length_b   1.000
_cell.length_c   1.000
_cell.angle_alpha   90.00
_cell.angle_beta   90.00
_cell.angle_gamma   90.00
#
_symmetry.space_group_name_H-M   'P 1'
#
loop_
_entity.id
_entity.type
_entity.pdbx_description
1 polymer ?
#
loop_
_entity_poly.entity_id
_entity_poly.type
_entity_poly.pdbx_seq_one_letter_code
_entity_poly.pdbx_strand_id
1 'polypeptide(L)'
;MRRVLGLLAAALLVAAIVGPAAAAATPVTASGLAADIDGPGSGVDRSATTPAIAADPPTQVRPANATTQVRPANTTTQIRPVDPAQTAETCNATSNDAIGYWEGVCHDSELDVDPSDGLSDEELTRLVHRGMARVEYVRNRSFNRTVPVETMTREEYTTMISGNDSASGNDSASGNGSATGNRSEFNRWNDQVWKALFIVGEDGSSEEAIQGTLSGSVAGFYSPAQDRIVIVVPEGETLRISEATLVHELTHAMQDQYHNLSRPRYVGATQDSDLAIDGIVEGEAAYVENRYRERCETGEWECLPAPNDGGGGSSSGPANWGVYLTVFQPYSDGPAYVAEIVEEEGWSGVDERMEHPPNATAETIHREPRRPANITFTDTARNGWTTYPDQGVNGSDTAGEASMFTMFWYQNRQYGADTFDWRATLTDTSHPESVYNYDHPSTAGWAGDRLFPYRNDEGATDRNGYVWVTEWRTALDAAQFHATYRQVLAAHDAVHREDGTRYVADGGFSGAYAIERNGTRVTIVHAPDSDAVFDLRPAIDPVQPIDGGATVTPLSPTIPDDGTPTAEPATSEEETDPTAEETPGFGIAAALAALAALTATALLARRRRG
;
A
#
# COMPACT_ATOMS: atom_id res chain seq x y z
N MET A 1 6.80 2.28 19.06
CA MET A 1 6.33 1.14 18.23
C MET A 1 5.99 -0.19 18.92
N ARG A 2 6.56 -0.60 20.08
CA ARG A 2 6.45 -1.98 20.63
C ARG A 2 5.06 -2.61 20.85
N ARG A 3 3.98 -1.92 20.50
CA ARG A 3 2.61 -2.36 20.71
C ARG A 3 1.76 -2.21 19.46
N VAL A 4 1.55 -1.02 18.90
CA VAL A 4 0.29 -0.83 18.15
C VAL A 4 0.28 -1.29 16.69
N LEU A 5 1.35 -1.20 15.87
CA LEU A 5 1.38 -2.02 14.63
C LEU A 5 1.54 -3.52 14.96
N GLY A 6 2.25 -3.84 16.04
CA GLY A 6 2.30 -5.20 16.61
C GLY A 6 1.03 -5.72 17.31
N LEU A 7 -0.10 -4.99 17.23
CA LEU A 7 -1.38 -5.32 17.89
C LEU A 7 -2.60 -4.97 17.02
N LEU A 8 -2.50 -3.98 16.13
CA LEU A 8 -3.48 -3.69 15.05
C LEU A 8 -3.34 -4.67 13.89
N ALA A 9 -2.23 -5.41 13.84
CA ALA A 9 -2.17 -6.69 13.16
C ALA A 9 -3.05 -7.74 13.88
N ALA A 10 -4.36 -7.50 13.76
CA ALA A 10 -5.51 -8.28 14.19
C ALA A 10 -6.70 -7.99 13.24
N ALA A 11 -6.98 -8.90 12.27
CA ALA A 11 -8.23 -9.02 11.46
C ALA A 11 -8.52 -8.06 10.28
N LEU A 12 -9.50 -8.27 9.37
CA LEU A 12 -10.44 -9.38 8.98
C LEU A 12 -10.83 -9.41 7.43
N LEU A 13 -10.62 -10.52 6.64
CA LEU A 13 -10.71 -10.68 5.12
C LEU A 13 -11.88 -10.06 4.27
N VAL A 14 -11.64 -10.11 2.94
CA VAL A 14 -12.49 -10.49 1.77
C VAL A 14 -14.02 -10.45 1.90
N ALA A 15 -14.64 -9.82 0.90
CA ALA A 15 -15.87 -10.30 0.25
C ALA A 15 -15.59 -10.48 -1.26
N ALA A 16 -16.17 -11.49 -1.92
CA ALA A 16 -15.93 -11.78 -3.33
C ALA A 16 -16.97 -11.12 -4.26
N ILE A 17 -16.51 -10.47 -5.35
CA ILE A 17 -17.37 -9.98 -6.44
C ILE A 17 -16.70 -10.26 -7.81
N VAL A 18 -17.53 -10.56 -8.81
CA VAL A 18 -17.17 -11.01 -10.17
C VAL A 18 -16.73 -9.84 -11.06
N GLY A 19 -15.66 -10.03 -11.85
CA GLY A 19 -15.31 -9.13 -12.95
C GLY A 19 -16.01 -9.50 -14.27
N PRO A 20 -16.41 -8.52 -15.12
CA PRO A 20 -17.07 -8.82 -16.39
C PRO A 20 -16.10 -9.36 -17.44
N ALA A 21 -16.57 -10.32 -18.24
CA ALA A 21 -15.76 -10.95 -19.28
C ALA A 21 -15.36 -9.98 -20.41
N ALA A 22 -14.05 -9.84 -20.64
CA ALA A 22 -13.51 -9.13 -21.79
C ALA A 22 -13.76 -9.91 -23.09
N ALA A 23 -14.73 -9.47 -23.90
CA ALA A 23 -15.04 -10.09 -25.18
C ALA A 23 -13.95 -9.78 -26.23
N ALA A 24 -13.11 -10.77 -26.53
CA ALA A 24 -12.07 -10.66 -27.55
C ALA A 24 -12.67 -10.48 -28.96
N ALA A 25 -12.53 -9.28 -29.53
CA ALA A 25 -12.92 -8.99 -30.90
C ALA A 25 -11.89 -9.60 -31.89
N THR A 26 -12.34 -10.55 -32.72
CA THR A 26 -11.52 -11.13 -33.78
C THR A 26 -11.52 -10.24 -35.04
N PRO A 27 -10.39 -10.08 -35.75
CA PRO A 27 -10.33 -9.22 -36.93
C PRO A 27 -10.94 -9.92 -38.16
N VAL A 28 -12.02 -9.36 -38.70
CA VAL A 28 -12.58 -9.78 -39.98
C VAL A 28 -11.76 -9.17 -41.13
N THR A 29 -11.04 -10.02 -41.86
CA THR A 29 -10.37 -9.62 -43.10
C THR A 29 -11.39 -9.38 -44.21
N ALA A 30 -11.36 -8.18 -44.82
CA ALA A 30 -12.09 -7.90 -46.06
C ALA A 30 -11.11 -7.38 -47.14
N SER A 31 -10.94 -8.17 -48.21
CA SER A 31 -10.21 -7.77 -49.41
C SER A 31 -11.18 -7.19 -50.46
N GLY A 32 -10.79 -6.15 -51.19
CA GLY A 32 -11.39 -5.88 -52.51
C GLY A 32 -11.42 -4.44 -53.04
N LEU A 33 -10.76 -4.26 -54.18
CA LEU A 33 -11.23 -3.47 -55.34
C LEU A 33 -11.21 -1.92 -55.28
N ALA A 34 -10.05 -1.39 -55.67
CA ALA A 34 -9.81 -0.39 -56.73
C ALA A 34 -10.97 0.43 -57.35
N ALA A 35 -10.72 1.75 -57.48
CA ALA A 35 -10.94 2.52 -58.73
C ALA A 35 -10.07 3.80 -58.75
N ASP A 36 -9.54 4.18 -59.93
CA ASP A 36 -8.95 5.50 -60.21
C ASP A 36 -9.98 6.64 -60.06
N ILE A 37 -9.54 7.89 -59.83
CA ILE A 37 -9.81 9.09 -60.68
C ILE A 37 -8.75 10.19 -60.40
N ASP A 38 -8.09 10.62 -61.48
CA ASP A 38 -7.48 11.91 -61.88
C ASP A 38 -7.20 13.11 -60.91
N GLY A 39 -6.16 13.88 -61.25
CA GLY A 39 -5.92 15.27 -60.78
C GLY A 39 -6.80 16.32 -61.51
N PRO A 40 -6.55 17.65 -61.44
CA PRO A 40 -5.31 18.42 -61.14
C PRO A 40 -5.52 19.39 -59.92
N GLY A 41 -4.66 20.34 -59.51
CA GLY A 41 -3.40 20.90 -60.00
C GLY A 41 -3.44 22.45 -60.03
N SER A 42 -3.06 23.10 -58.93
CA SER A 42 -2.76 24.55 -58.78
C SER A 42 -2.25 24.84 -57.35
N GLY A 43 -1.26 25.68 -57.05
CA GLY A 43 -0.49 26.57 -57.92
C GLY A 43 -0.51 28.04 -57.47
N VAL A 44 0.01 28.37 -56.29
CA VAL A 44 0.34 29.77 -55.91
C VAL A 44 1.66 29.82 -55.12
N ASP A 45 2.59 30.63 -55.62
CA ASP A 45 3.89 30.98 -55.03
C ASP A 45 3.81 32.38 -54.40
N ARG A 46 4.37 32.57 -53.19
CA ARG A 46 4.98 33.84 -52.75
C ARG A 46 6.16 33.62 -51.79
N SER A 47 7.34 34.07 -52.22
CA SER A 47 8.52 34.42 -51.38
C SER A 47 8.20 35.63 -50.47
N ALA A 48 8.99 36.11 -49.49
CA ALA A 48 10.38 35.89 -49.04
C ALA A 48 10.44 36.20 -47.50
N THR A 49 11.54 36.30 -46.73
CA THR A 49 12.99 36.52 -47.01
C THR A 49 13.84 36.05 -45.80
N THR A 50 15.10 35.65 -46.00
CA THR A 50 16.11 35.42 -44.94
C THR A 50 16.99 36.68 -44.72
N PRO A 51 17.73 36.79 -43.60
CA PRO A 51 19.18 36.76 -43.78
C PRO A 51 19.92 35.89 -42.76
N ALA A 52 20.96 35.20 -43.23
CA ALA A 52 21.89 34.43 -42.40
C ALA A 52 23.18 35.23 -42.16
N ILE A 53 23.87 34.95 -41.06
CA ILE A 53 25.30 35.25 -40.87
C ILE A 53 25.96 33.95 -40.36
N ALA A 54 27.07 33.57 -40.99
CA ALA A 54 27.81 32.34 -40.71
C ALA A 54 29.19 32.62 -40.10
N ALA A 55 29.74 31.65 -39.37
CA ALA A 55 31.17 31.51 -39.12
C ALA A 55 31.52 30.04 -38.82
N ASP A 56 32.60 29.55 -39.43
CA ASP A 56 33.04 28.14 -39.44
C ASP A 56 34.01 27.78 -38.28
N PRO A 57 34.32 26.49 -38.03
CA PRO A 57 35.04 26.01 -36.83
C PRO A 57 36.57 26.10 -36.95
N PRO A 58 37.35 25.68 -35.92
CA PRO A 58 38.12 24.43 -36.15
C PRO A 58 38.54 23.57 -34.91
N THR A 59 38.96 22.34 -35.24
CA THR A 59 39.99 21.47 -34.59
C THR A 59 39.69 20.59 -33.37
N GLN A 60 40.00 19.29 -33.53
CA GLN A 60 40.17 18.29 -32.48
C GLN A 60 41.54 18.42 -31.78
N VAL A 61 41.60 18.13 -30.47
CA VAL A 61 42.82 17.63 -29.78
C VAL A 61 42.42 16.54 -28.75
N ARG A 62 43.24 15.49 -28.64
CA ARG A 62 43.06 14.33 -27.74
C ARG A 62 43.27 14.66 -26.25
N PRO A 63 42.68 13.88 -25.32
CA PRO A 63 42.98 13.97 -23.89
C PRO A 63 44.36 13.37 -23.54
N ALA A 64 44.91 13.80 -22.40
CA ALA A 64 46.15 13.27 -21.83
C ALA A 64 45.86 12.40 -20.59
N ASN A 65 46.60 11.29 -20.45
CA ASN A 65 46.50 10.38 -19.31
C ASN A 65 47.07 10.97 -18.01
N ALA A 66 46.42 10.68 -16.88
CA ALA A 66 47.08 10.54 -15.58
C ALA A 66 46.42 9.38 -14.81
N THR A 67 47.23 8.41 -14.39
CA THR A 67 46.78 7.08 -13.93
C THR A 67 46.59 7.03 -12.41
N THR A 68 45.46 6.48 -11.95
CA THR A 68 45.33 5.90 -10.60
C THR A 68 44.95 4.43 -10.75
N GLN A 69 45.68 3.55 -10.07
CA GLN A 69 45.57 2.10 -10.27
C GLN A 69 44.29 1.52 -9.64
N VAL A 70 43.49 0.82 -10.44
CA VAL A 70 42.47 -0.11 -9.94
C VAL A 70 43.13 -1.49 -9.75
N ARG A 71 43.03 -2.04 -8.54
CA ARG A 71 43.41 -3.41 -8.22
C ARG A 71 42.32 -4.35 -8.77
N PRO A 72 42.62 -5.34 -9.63
CA PRO A 72 41.58 -6.22 -10.16
C PRO A 72 41.01 -7.07 -9.03
N ALA A 73 39.71 -6.90 -8.76
CA ALA A 73 38.94 -7.88 -8.03
C ALA A 73 38.55 -8.97 -9.02
N ASN A 74 39.07 -10.19 -8.83
CA ASN A 74 38.55 -11.38 -9.48
C ASN A 74 37.17 -11.68 -8.86
N THR A 75 36.13 -11.03 -9.37
CA THR A 75 34.76 -11.52 -9.21
C THR A 75 34.42 -12.26 -10.49
N THR A 76 34.54 -13.59 -10.45
CA THR A 76 33.97 -14.45 -11.48
C THR A 76 32.47 -14.19 -11.50
N THR A 77 31.94 -13.65 -12.60
CA THR A 77 30.49 -13.61 -12.84
C THR A 77 30.00 -15.05 -12.95
N GLN A 78 29.57 -15.61 -11.82
CA GLN A 78 28.72 -16.78 -11.79
C GLN A 78 27.41 -16.35 -12.44
N ILE A 79 27.19 -16.78 -13.68
CA ILE A 79 25.86 -16.73 -14.29
C ILE A 79 25.02 -17.66 -13.42
N ARG A 80 24.16 -17.11 -12.55
CA ARG A 80 23.17 -17.91 -11.80
C ARG A 80 22.33 -18.67 -12.85
N PRO A 81 21.97 -19.94 -12.61
CA PRO A 81 21.04 -20.62 -13.49
C PRO A 81 19.74 -19.80 -13.55
N VAL A 82 19.24 -19.55 -14.76
CA VAL A 82 17.84 -19.21 -14.95
C VAL A 82 17.03 -20.38 -14.39
N ASP A 83 16.06 -20.13 -13.51
CA ASP A 83 15.19 -21.18 -12.99
C ASP A 83 14.55 -21.92 -14.19
N PRO A 84 14.56 -23.26 -14.20
CA PRO A 84 14.03 -24.01 -15.33
C PRO A 84 12.55 -23.70 -15.48
N ALA A 85 12.14 -23.31 -16.70
CA ALA A 85 10.74 -23.06 -17.01
C ALA A 85 9.90 -24.28 -16.59
N GLN A 86 8.92 -24.06 -15.71
CA GLN A 86 8.03 -25.09 -15.19
C GLN A 86 7.25 -25.71 -16.36
N THR A 87 7.70 -26.87 -16.82
CA THR A 87 6.97 -27.68 -17.79
C THR A 87 5.84 -28.40 -17.08
N ALA A 88 4.65 -28.43 -17.69
CA ALA A 88 3.49 -29.20 -17.24
C ALA A 88 3.71 -30.73 -17.38
N GLU A 89 4.71 -31.25 -16.67
CA GLU A 89 4.93 -32.68 -16.50
C GLU A 89 4.04 -33.18 -15.36
N THR A 90 3.21 -34.19 -15.66
CA THR A 90 2.34 -34.83 -14.68
C THR A 90 3.15 -35.36 -13.49
N CYS A 91 2.76 -34.98 -12.28
CA CYS A 91 3.50 -35.34 -11.08
C CYS A 91 3.46 -36.85 -10.82
N ASN A 92 4.64 -37.45 -10.64
CA ASN A 92 4.83 -38.89 -10.44
C ASN A 92 5.62 -39.22 -9.17
N ALA A 93 5.76 -38.23 -8.28
CA ALA A 93 6.52 -38.31 -7.05
C ALA A 93 5.87 -39.25 -6.01
N THR A 94 6.69 -39.71 -5.06
CA THR A 94 6.27 -40.60 -3.97
C THR A 94 6.92 -40.22 -2.63
N SER A 95 7.45 -39.01 -2.50
CA SER A 95 8.07 -38.46 -1.28
C SER A 95 7.90 -36.94 -1.28
N ASN A 96 7.66 -36.36 -0.11
CA ASN A 96 7.54 -34.90 0.09
C ASN A 96 8.87 -34.15 -0.14
N ASP A 97 9.97 -34.88 -0.41
CA ASP A 97 11.24 -34.28 -0.88
C ASP A 97 11.13 -33.73 -2.33
N ALA A 98 10.07 -34.11 -3.06
CA ALA A 98 9.84 -33.70 -4.44
C ALA A 98 8.81 -32.56 -4.49
N ILE A 99 9.25 -31.41 -5.02
CA ILE A 99 8.40 -30.23 -5.25
C ILE A 99 7.14 -30.62 -6.03
N GLY A 100 5.98 -30.19 -5.53
CA GLY A 100 4.70 -30.41 -6.20
C GLY A 100 3.99 -31.69 -5.78
N TYR A 101 4.39 -32.28 -4.64
CA TYR A 101 3.81 -33.48 -4.06
C TYR A 101 3.81 -33.41 -2.53
N TRP A 102 2.67 -33.70 -1.90
CA TRP A 102 2.55 -33.75 -0.45
C TRP A 102 1.65 -34.90 0.02
N GLU A 103 2.19 -35.82 0.83
CA GLU A 103 1.44 -36.88 1.54
C GLU A 103 0.46 -37.66 0.64
N GLY A 104 0.89 -38.00 -0.59
CA GLY A 104 0.11 -38.76 -1.56
C GLY A 104 -0.69 -37.93 -2.57
N VAL A 105 -0.67 -36.60 -2.49
CA VAL A 105 -1.41 -35.69 -3.37
C VAL A 105 -0.43 -34.86 -4.21
N CYS A 106 -0.63 -34.83 -5.52
CA CYS A 106 0.15 -33.98 -6.44
C CYS A 106 -0.56 -32.65 -6.73
N HIS A 107 0.20 -31.64 -7.15
CA HIS A 107 -0.32 -30.31 -7.50
C HIS A 107 -1.39 -30.32 -8.63
N ASP A 108 -1.29 -31.29 -9.54
CA ASP A 108 -2.18 -31.53 -10.70
C ASP A 108 -3.31 -32.54 -10.40
N SER A 109 -3.45 -33.02 -9.16
CA SER A 109 -4.45 -34.04 -8.82
C SER A 109 -5.89 -33.52 -8.84
N GLU A 110 -6.74 -34.21 -9.60
CA GLU A 110 -8.19 -34.22 -9.42
C GLU A 110 -8.50 -34.65 -7.97
N LEU A 111 -9.42 -33.96 -7.29
CA LEU A 111 -9.80 -34.27 -5.91
C LEU A 111 -11.27 -34.68 -5.82
N ASP A 112 -11.51 -35.85 -5.23
CA ASP A 112 -12.82 -36.27 -4.74
C ASP A 112 -13.13 -35.52 -3.44
N VAL A 113 -13.65 -34.30 -3.58
CA VAL A 113 -14.07 -33.35 -2.53
C VAL A 113 -15.34 -32.64 -2.98
N ASP A 114 -16.41 -32.66 -2.18
CA ASP A 114 -17.66 -31.94 -2.46
C ASP A 114 -17.88 -30.82 -1.42
N PRO A 115 -17.58 -29.54 -1.75
CA PRO A 115 -17.76 -28.45 -0.80
C PRO A 115 -19.23 -28.04 -0.59
N SER A 116 -20.21 -28.72 -1.19
CA SER A 116 -21.61 -28.27 -1.22
C SER A 116 -22.34 -28.40 0.12
N ASP A 117 -22.07 -29.42 0.94
CA ASP A 117 -22.58 -29.54 2.33
C ASP A 117 -21.56 -29.13 3.40
N GLY A 118 -20.34 -28.75 2.97
CA GLY A 118 -19.25 -28.24 3.81
C GLY A 118 -18.15 -29.28 4.02
N LEU A 119 -16.91 -28.83 4.04
CA LEU A 119 -15.74 -29.72 4.07
C LEU A 119 -15.69 -30.53 5.37
N SER A 120 -15.61 -31.86 5.23
CA SER A 120 -15.20 -32.74 6.33
C SER A 120 -13.71 -32.62 6.65
N ASP A 121 -13.28 -33.09 7.84
CA ASP A 121 -11.86 -33.12 8.24
C ASP A 121 -10.97 -33.82 7.21
N GLU A 122 -11.48 -34.88 6.56
CA GLU A 122 -10.73 -35.64 5.55
C GLU A 122 -10.61 -34.86 4.23
N GLU A 123 -11.68 -34.22 3.78
CA GLU A 123 -11.68 -33.37 2.58
C GLU A 123 -10.83 -32.12 2.76
N LEU A 124 -10.92 -31.46 3.93
CA LEU A 124 -10.03 -30.37 4.30
C LEU A 124 -8.56 -30.83 4.25
N THR A 125 -8.25 -32.00 4.82
CA THR A 125 -6.88 -32.54 4.79
C THR A 125 -6.38 -32.76 3.36
N ARG A 126 -7.21 -33.35 2.47
CA ARG A 126 -6.86 -33.53 1.04
C ARG A 126 -6.66 -32.19 0.33
N LEU A 127 -7.52 -31.21 0.59
CA LEU A 127 -7.45 -29.87 0.01
C LEU A 127 -6.20 -29.12 0.48
N VAL A 128 -5.84 -29.23 1.76
CA VAL A 128 -4.59 -28.69 2.32
C VAL A 128 -3.37 -29.36 1.68
N HIS A 129 -3.36 -30.68 1.52
CA HIS A 129 -2.24 -31.38 0.86
C HIS A 129 -2.08 -30.96 -0.60
N ARG A 130 -3.19 -30.80 -1.37
CA ARG A 130 -3.11 -30.24 -2.73
C ARG A 130 -2.65 -28.80 -2.73
N GLY A 131 -3.17 -27.97 -1.83
CA GLY A 131 -2.75 -26.58 -1.66
C GLY A 131 -1.26 -26.47 -1.39
N MET A 132 -0.72 -27.32 -0.51
CA MET A 132 0.72 -27.40 -0.23
C MET A 132 1.48 -27.76 -1.51
N ALA A 133 1.12 -28.84 -2.19
CA ALA A 133 1.74 -29.23 -3.44
C ALA A 133 1.68 -28.12 -4.52
N ARG A 134 0.57 -27.38 -4.63
CA ARG A 134 0.42 -26.25 -5.56
C ARG A 134 1.31 -25.06 -5.20
N VAL A 135 1.40 -24.70 -3.91
CA VAL A 135 2.34 -23.67 -3.43
C VAL A 135 3.77 -24.10 -3.71
N GLU A 136 4.16 -25.35 -3.41
CA GLU A 136 5.51 -25.83 -3.70
C GLU A 136 5.87 -25.74 -5.19
N TYR A 137 4.95 -26.19 -6.05
CA TYR A 137 5.13 -26.17 -7.50
C TYR A 137 5.36 -24.76 -8.02
N VAL A 138 4.48 -23.81 -7.68
CA VAL A 138 4.63 -22.40 -8.09
C VAL A 138 5.92 -21.82 -7.52
N ARG A 139 6.15 -21.99 -6.22
CA ARG A 139 7.25 -21.36 -5.46
C ARG A 139 8.63 -22.00 -5.69
N ASN A 140 8.67 -23.13 -6.39
CA ASN A 140 9.87 -23.96 -6.63
C ASN A 140 10.62 -24.33 -5.34
N ARG A 141 9.87 -24.69 -4.28
CA ARG A 141 10.40 -24.94 -2.92
C ARG A 141 9.49 -25.90 -2.16
N SER A 142 10.06 -26.89 -1.49
CA SER A 142 9.28 -27.79 -0.62
C SER A 142 8.96 -27.17 0.74
N PHE A 143 7.89 -27.59 1.40
CA PHE A 143 7.68 -27.29 2.82
C PHE A 143 8.66 -28.08 3.70
N ASN A 144 9.04 -27.50 4.86
CA ASN A 144 9.87 -28.16 5.86
C ASN A 144 9.05 -29.05 6.83
N ARG A 145 7.75 -28.75 6.98
CA ARG A 145 6.80 -29.45 7.84
C ARG A 145 5.36 -29.27 7.33
N THR A 146 4.47 -30.19 7.72
CA THR A 146 3.03 -30.03 7.51
C THR A 146 2.50 -28.77 8.20
N VAL A 147 1.46 -28.17 7.63
CA VAL A 147 0.80 -26.96 8.13
C VAL A 147 -0.51 -27.35 8.81
N PRO A 148 -0.64 -27.20 10.14
CA PRO A 148 -1.90 -27.41 10.83
C PRO A 148 -2.95 -26.39 10.36
N VAL A 149 -4.18 -26.86 10.18
CA VAL A 149 -5.35 -26.01 9.90
C VAL A 149 -6.38 -26.28 10.99
N GLU A 150 -6.80 -25.22 11.67
CA GLU A 150 -7.81 -25.26 12.74
C GLU A 150 -9.00 -24.35 12.36
N THR A 151 -10.14 -24.51 13.03
CA THR A 151 -11.31 -23.63 12.89
C THR A 151 -11.58 -22.83 14.16
N MET A 152 -12.15 -21.63 14.02
CA MET A 152 -12.54 -20.73 15.12
C MET A 152 -13.88 -20.07 14.80
N THR A 153 -14.72 -19.77 15.80
CA THR A 153 -15.98 -19.05 15.52
C THR A 153 -15.74 -17.55 15.31
N ARG A 154 -16.70 -16.86 14.68
CA ARG A 154 -16.63 -15.40 14.49
C ARG A 154 -16.59 -14.64 15.83
N GLU A 155 -17.25 -15.16 16.87
CA GLU A 155 -17.31 -14.57 18.22
C GLU A 155 -16.00 -14.78 18.98
N GLU A 156 -15.44 -15.99 18.93
CA GLU A 156 -14.10 -16.29 19.47
C GLU A 156 -13.06 -15.37 18.85
N TYR A 157 -13.17 -15.17 17.54
CA TYR A 157 -12.25 -14.32 16.81
C TYR A 157 -12.40 -12.84 17.12
N THR A 158 -13.63 -12.32 17.11
CA THR A 158 -13.95 -10.95 17.57
C THR A 158 -13.41 -10.71 18.98
N THR A 159 -13.47 -11.72 19.85
CA THR A 159 -12.92 -11.70 21.20
C THR A 159 -11.38 -11.74 21.21
N MET A 160 -10.74 -12.48 20.32
CA MET A 160 -9.27 -12.49 20.16
C MET A 160 -8.74 -11.11 19.75
N ILE A 161 -9.42 -10.44 18.83
CA ILE A 161 -9.08 -9.09 18.32
C ILE A 161 -9.31 -8.04 19.42
N SER A 162 -10.51 -8.03 20.01
CA SER A 162 -10.94 -7.03 21.01
C SER A 162 -10.32 -7.26 22.40
N GLY A 163 -9.84 -8.48 22.68
CA GLY A 163 -9.48 -8.91 24.03
C GLY A 163 -8.16 -8.35 24.58
N ASN A 164 -7.33 -7.72 23.74
CA ASN A 164 -6.02 -7.22 24.16
C ASN A 164 -6.08 -5.89 24.94
N ASP A 165 -7.20 -5.15 24.86
CA ASP A 165 -7.41 -3.89 25.61
C ASP A 165 -7.35 -4.09 27.14
N SER A 166 -7.72 -5.29 27.61
CA SER A 166 -7.75 -5.60 29.06
C SER A 166 -6.38 -6.01 29.64
N ALA A 167 -5.34 -6.19 28.82
CA ALA A 167 -4.00 -6.57 29.28
C ALA A 167 -3.13 -5.37 29.73
N SER A 168 -3.52 -4.15 29.34
CA SER A 168 -2.98 -2.92 29.90
C SER A 168 -3.82 -2.50 31.10
N GLY A 169 -3.40 -2.91 32.30
CA GLY A 169 -4.11 -2.56 33.53
C GLY A 169 -4.06 -1.06 33.85
N ASN A 170 -5.02 -0.30 33.34
CA ASN A 170 -5.64 0.81 34.07
C ASN A 170 -7.06 1.14 33.56
N ASP A 171 -8.03 0.94 34.45
CA ASP A 171 -9.40 1.46 34.47
C ASP A 171 -10.39 1.19 33.32
N SER A 172 -11.04 0.02 33.46
CA SER A 172 -12.51 -0.15 33.52
C SER A 172 -13.38 0.38 32.36
N ALA A 173 -13.84 -0.56 31.54
CA ALA A 173 -15.09 -0.42 30.80
C ALA A 173 -16.31 -0.28 31.75
N SER A 174 -16.85 0.94 31.87
CA SER A 174 -18.25 1.17 32.28
C SER A 174 -18.69 2.63 32.05
N GLY A 175 -19.75 2.81 31.28
CA GLY A 175 -20.74 3.88 31.53
C GLY A 175 -20.37 5.32 31.18
N ASN A 176 -20.82 5.75 29.99
CA ASN A 176 -21.52 7.03 29.78
C ASN A 176 -20.92 8.33 30.38
N GLY A 177 -20.13 9.05 29.57
CA GLY A 177 -20.13 10.52 29.59
C GLY A 177 -18.95 11.25 30.26
N SER A 178 -17.79 11.28 29.59
CA SER A 178 -16.94 12.48 29.50
C SER A 178 -15.97 12.33 28.31
N ALA A 179 -15.78 13.38 27.51
CA ALA A 179 -14.87 13.39 26.35
C ALA A 179 -13.38 13.50 26.74
N THR A 180 -13.02 12.94 27.89
CA THR A 180 -11.70 13.00 28.54
C THR A 180 -11.35 11.64 29.16
N GLY A 181 -11.71 10.57 28.47
CA GLY A 181 -11.21 9.22 28.77
C GLY A 181 -9.71 9.15 28.52
N ASN A 182 -9.01 8.33 29.30
CA ASN A 182 -7.54 8.31 29.37
C ASN A 182 -6.90 7.70 28.11
N ARG A 183 -6.97 8.42 26.98
CA ARG A 183 -6.41 8.02 25.68
C ARG A 183 -4.92 7.74 25.84
N SER A 184 -4.47 6.59 25.33
CA SER A 184 -3.06 6.20 25.47
C SER A 184 -2.15 7.24 24.81
N GLU A 185 -0.93 7.45 25.34
CA GLU A 185 0.03 8.36 24.71
C GLU A 185 0.34 7.95 23.26
N PHE A 186 0.21 6.66 22.92
CA PHE A 186 0.30 6.20 21.54
C PHE A 186 -0.89 6.69 20.72
N ASN A 187 -2.13 6.51 21.19
CA ASN A 187 -3.33 6.84 20.40
C ASN A 187 -3.37 8.35 20.14
N ARG A 188 -3.08 9.20 21.15
CA ARG A 188 -2.98 10.66 20.96
C ARG A 188 -1.82 11.09 20.05
N TRP A 189 -0.74 10.31 19.97
CA TRP A 189 0.35 10.52 19.00
C TRP A 189 -0.08 10.09 17.58
N ASN A 190 -0.76 8.94 17.46
CA ASN A 190 -1.19 8.34 16.18
C ASN A 190 -2.33 9.13 15.53
N ASP A 191 -3.28 9.64 16.31
CA ASP A 191 -4.35 10.52 15.82
C ASP A 191 -3.76 11.74 15.09
N GLN A 192 -2.66 12.29 15.59
CA GLN A 192 -1.97 13.42 14.94
C GLN A 192 -1.23 13.00 13.67
N VAL A 193 -0.78 11.75 13.57
CA VAL A 193 -0.20 11.19 12.33
C VAL A 193 -1.28 11.06 11.25
N TRP A 194 -2.42 10.47 11.58
CA TRP A 194 -3.54 10.33 10.64
C TRP A 194 -4.24 11.68 10.32
N LYS A 195 -4.17 12.67 11.23
CA LYS A 195 -4.54 14.07 10.95
C LYS A 195 -3.59 14.73 9.96
N ALA A 196 -2.27 14.51 10.09
CA ALA A 196 -1.29 15.08 9.15
C ALA A 196 -1.45 14.54 7.72
N LEU A 197 -1.86 13.28 7.60
CA LEU A 197 -2.26 12.63 6.34
C LEU A 197 -3.64 13.04 5.84
N PHE A 198 -4.39 13.90 6.55
CA PHE A 198 -5.74 14.30 6.18
C PHE A 198 -6.71 13.10 5.97
N ILE A 199 -6.52 11.97 6.66
CA ILE A 199 -7.37 10.77 6.53
C ILE A 199 -8.31 10.59 7.74
N VAL A 200 -7.85 10.91 8.95
CA VAL A 200 -8.67 10.90 10.18
C VAL A 200 -8.48 12.21 10.92
N GLY A 201 -9.57 12.94 11.18
CA GLY A 201 -9.54 14.21 11.90
C GLY A 201 -9.73 14.07 13.41
N GLU A 202 -9.69 15.21 14.11
CA GLU A 202 -9.94 15.33 15.56
C GLU A 202 -11.41 15.11 15.96
N ASP A 203 -12.31 14.96 14.98
CA ASP A 203 -13.69 14.53 15.15
C ASP A 203 -13.86 13.01 15.34
N GLY A 204 -12.77 12.24 15.22
CA GLY A 204 -12.74 10.80 15.45
C GLY A 204 -11.50 10.29 16.21
N SER A 205 -11.20 9.00 16.02
CA SER A 205 -10.03 8.32 16.54
C SER A 205 -9.39 7.50 15.43
N SER A 206 -8.07 7.57 15.28
CA SER A 206 -7.34 6.74 14.30
C SER A 206 -7.53 5.26 14.60
N GLU A 207 -7.55 4.88 15.88
CA GLU A 207 -7.84 3.53 16.36
C GLU A 207 -9.23 3.03 15.93
N GLU A 208 -10.28 3.84 16.10
CA GLU A 208 -11.65 3.48 15.71
C GLU A 208 -11.80 3.41 14.18
N ALA A 209 -11.16 4.33 13.45
CA ALA A 209 -11.16 4.33 11.99
C ALA A 209 -10.43 3.11 11.41
N ILE A 210 -9.31 2.71 12.02
CA ILE A 210 -8.56 1.51 11.64
C ILE A 210 -9.36 0.25 12.00
N GLN A 211 -9.81 0.10 13.25
CA GLN A 211 -10.62 -1.05 13.67
C GLN A 211 -11.88 -1.19 12.82
N GLY A 212 -12.64 -0.11 12.57
CA GLY A 212 -13.84 -0.14 11.73
C GLY A 212 -13.58 -0.39 10.24
N THR A 213 -12.36 -0.15 9.76
CA THR A 213 -11.95 -0.44 8.38
C THR A 213 -11.45 -1.86 8.22
N LEU A 214 -10.67 -2.34 9.20
CA LEU A 214 -10.07 -3.66 9.18
C LEU A 214 -11.03 -4.77 9.63
N SER A 215 -12.09 -4.47 10.40
CA SER A 215 -13.04 -5.46 10.93
C SER A 215 -14.04 -6.05 9.91
N GLY A 216 -13.58 -6.37 8.70
CA GLY A 216 -14.33 -7.06 7.64
C GLY A 216 -14.70 -8.52 7.95
N SER A 217 -14.51 -9.44 7.01
CA SER A 217 -14.91 -10.86 7.15
C SER A 217 -13.80 -11.86 6.81
N VAL A 218 -13.00 -12.26 7.81
CA VAL A 218 -12.10 -13.42 7.71
C VAL A 218 -12.84 -14.65 7.22
N ALA A 219 -12.31 -15.25 6.15
CA ALA A 219 -12.47 -16.66 5.84
C ALA A 219 -11.37 -17.51 6.51
N GLY A 220 -10.09 -17.14 6.42
CA GLY A 220 -9.03 -17.74 7.25
C GLY A 220 -7.71 -16.96 7.24
N PHE A 221 -6.82 -17.18 8.21
CA PHE A 221 -5.52 -16.50 8.32
C PHE A 221 -4.42 -17.43 8.86
N TYR A 222 -3.16 -17.20 8.48
CA TYR A 222 -1.99 -17.82 9.10
C TYR A 222 -1.56 -17.09 10.37
N SER A 223 -1.16 -17.85 11.39
CA SER A 223 -0.68 -17.33 12.68
C SER A 223 0.79 -17.73 12.92
N PRO A 224 1.78 -16.89 12.54
CA PRO A 224 3.20 -17.14 12.77
C PRO A 224 3.61 -17.36 14.23
N ALA A 225 2.83 -16.82 15.16
CA ALA A 225 3.06 -17.01 16.60
C ALA A 225 2.57 -18.38 17.11
N GLN A 226 1.81 -19.13 16.30
CA GLN A 226 1.19 -20.40 16.65
C GLN A 226 1.41 -21.51 15.59
N ASP A 227 2.22 -21.24 14.57
CA ASP A 227 2.59 -22.18 13.49
C ASP A 227 1.42 -22.80 12.70
N ARG A 228 0.25 -22.15 12.61
CA ARG A 228 -0.96 -22.74 12.01
C ARG A 228 -1.84 -21.76 11.22
N ILE A 229 -2.64 -22.31 10.30
CA ILE A 229 -3.76 -21.61 9.66
C ILE A 229 -5.01 -21.74 10.54
N VAL A 230 -5.81 -20.69 10.62
CA VAL A 230 -7.11 -20.68 11.32
C VAL A 230 -8.20 -20.21 10.38
N ILE A 231 -9.19 -21.06 10.11
CA ILE A 231 -10.38 -20.75 9.30
C ILE A 231 -11.48 -20.25 10.23
N VAL A 232 -12.09 -19.10 9.92
CA VAL A 232 -13.17 -18.52 10.73
C VAL A 232 -14.51 -18.92 10.14
N VAL A 233 -15.28 -19.70 10.92
CA VAL A 233 -16.58 -20.22 10.51
C VAL A 233 -17.68 -19.47 11.28
N PRO A 234 -18.68 -18.87 10.60
CA PRO A 234 -19.81 -18.22 11.27
C PRO A 234 -20.68 -19.20 12.09
N GLU A 235 -21.34 -18.72 13.15
CA GLU A 235 -22.20 -19.57 13.97
C GLU A 235 -23.36 -20.15 13.15
N GLY A 236 -23.47 -21.48 13.12
CA GLY A 236 -24.53 -22.20 12.40
C GLY A 236 -24.26 -22.41 10.90
N GLU A 237 -23.13 -21.93 10.38
CA GLU A 237 -22.67 -22.22 9.02
C GLU A 237 -21.77 -23.46 8.96
N THR A 238 -21.45 -23.89 7.74
CA THR A 238 -20.61 -25.07 7.46
C THR A 238 -19.21 -24.64 7.05
N LEU A 239 -18.20 -25.49 7.30
CA LEU A 239 -16.82 -25.18 6.95
C LEU A 239 -16.66 -25.07 5.43
N ARG A 240 -16.31 -23.87 4.96
CA ARG A 240 -16.01 -23.58 3.56
C ARG A 240 -14.82 -22.63 3.49
N ILE A 241 -13.93 -22.84 2.54
CA ILE A 241 -12.80 -21.97 2.24
C ILE A 241 -12.54 -21.98 0.74
N SER A 242 -12.19 -20.83 0.17
CA SER A 242 -11.67 -20.76 -1.20
C SER A 242 -10.26 -21.36 -1.23
N GLU A 243 -9.99 -22.26 -2.19
CA GLU A 243 -8.66 -22.84 -2.36
C GLU A 243 -7.61 -21.76 -2.68
N ALA A 244 -8.01 -20.62 -3.28
CA ALA A 244 -7.12 -19.46 -3.47
C ALA A 244 -6.67 -18.86 -2.12
N THR A 245 -7.62 -18.60 -1.20
CA THR A 245 -7.31 -18.15 0.17
C THR A 245 -6.44 -19.18 0.90
N LEU A 246 -6.71 -20.47 0.74
CA LEU A 246 -5.89 -21.51 1.35
C LEU A 246 -4.45 -21.51 0.79
N VAL A 247 -4.26 -21.30 -0.51
CA VAL A 247 -2.95 -21.13 -1.16
C VAL A 247 -2.21 -19.89 -0.65
N HIS A 248 -2.93 -18.78 -0.41
CA HIS A 248 -2.39 -17.57 0.21
C HIS A 248 -1.84 -17.86 1.62
N GLU A 249 -2.67 -18.42 2.51
CA GLU A 249 -2.26 -18.75 3.89
C GLU A 249 -1.18 -19.84 3.98
N LEU A 250 -1.19 -20.80 3.05
CA LEU A 250 -0.12 -21.81 2.93
C LEU A 250 1.19 -21.19 2.45
N THR A 251 1.16 -20.11 1.67
CA THR A 251 2.36 -19.37 1.29
C THR A 251 2.96 -18.66 2.51
N HIS A 252 2.16 -17.99 3.35
CA HIS A 252 2.62 -17.48 4.65
C HIS A 252 3.18 -18.58 5.57
N ALA A 253 2.57 -19.76 5.57
CA ALA A 253 3.07 -20.90 6.32
C ALA A 253 4.42 -21.42 5.77
N MET A 254 4.67 -21.32 4.46
CA MET A 254 5.99 -21.59 3.88
C MET A 254 6.99 -20.50 4.28
N GLN A 255 6.62 -19.22 4.14
CA GLN A 255 7.46 -18.08 4.52
C GLN A 255 7.96 -18.22 5.96
N ASP A 256 7.06 -18.45 6.93
CA ASP A 256 7.47 -18.61 8.33
C ASP A 256 8.43 -19.79 8.57
N GLN A 257 8.21 -20.92 7.87
CA GLN A 257 9.08 -22.10 7.99
C GLN A 257 10.54 -21.85 7.56
N TYR A 258 10.79 -20.87 6.69
CA TYR A 258 12.13 -20.51 6.22
C TYR A 258 12.66 -19.23 6.89
N HIS A 259 11.78 -18.26 7.13
CA HIS A 259 12.14 -16.89 7.50
C HIS A 259 11.80 -16.51 8.95
N ASN A 260 10.87 -17.24 9.59
CA ASN A 260 10.25 -16.97 10.89
C ASN A 260 9.66 -15.55 10.96
N LEU A 261 8.41 -15.42 10.51
CA LEU A 261 7.69 -14.14 10.39
C LEU A 261 7.47 -13.48 11.77
N SER A 262 7.48 -14.25 12.86
CA SER A 262 7.50 -13.74 14.24
C SER A 262 8.78 -12.95 14.63
N ARG A 263 9.78 -12.79 13.74
CA ARG A 263 11.02 -12.04 14.04
C ARG A 263 10.83 -10.53 13.94
N PRO A 264 11.53 -9.72 14.77
CA PRO A 264 11.49 -8.24 14.73
C PRO A 264 11.98 -7.55 13.44
N ARG A 265 12.26 -8.30 12.38
CA ARG A 265 12.60 -7.77 11.04
C ARG A 265 11.36 -7.65 10.14
N TYR A 266 10.29 -8.37 10.46
CA TYR A 266 8.98 -8.28 9.81
C TYR A 266 8.02 -7.45 10.66
N VAL A 267 8.58 -6.46 11.36
CA VAL A 267 7.86 -5.46 12.15
C VAL A 267 8.62 -4.16 11.94
N GLY A 268 7.97 -3.24 11.23
CA GLY A 268 8.52 -1.94 10.91
C GLY A 268 8.74 -1.08 12.15
N ALA A 269 9.53 -0.03 11.93
CA ALA A 269 9.78 1.01 12.92
C ALA A 269 8.98 2.28 12.65
N THR A 270 8.20 2.33 11.58
CA THR A 270 7.41 3.45 11.05
C THR A 270 6.33 2.88 10.12
N GLN A 271 5.19 3.56 9.98
CA GLN A 271 4.09 3.03 9.13
C GLN A 271 4.55 2.72 7.69
N ASP A 272 5.36 3.60 7.09
CA ASP A 272 5.96 3.35 5.76
C ASP A 272 6.82 2.07 5.72
N SER A 273 7.63 1.83 6.74
CA SER A 273 8.48 0.63 6.80
C SER A 273 7.70 -0.65 7.09
N ASP A 274 6.57 -0.56 7.82
CA ASP A 274 5.67 -1.71 8.02
C ASP A 274 5.03 -2.07 6.66
N LEU A 275 4.40 -1.11 5.96
CA LEU A 275 3.83 -1.31 4.62
C LEU A 275 4.87 -1.81 3.60
N ALA A 276 6.11 -1.34 3.68
CA ALA A 276 7.19 -1.82 2.81
C ALA A 276 7.49 -3.32 3.06
N ILE A 277 7.68 -3.70 4.32
CA ILE A 277 7.90 -5.09 4.74
C ILE A 277 6.74 -5.97 4.28
N ASP A 278 5.51 -5.52 4.51
CA ASP A 278 4.31 -6.23 4.07
C ASP A 278 4.31 -6.37 2.54
N GLY A 279 4.80 -5.39 1.79
CA GLY A 279 4.90 -5.45 0.33
C GLY A 279 5.78 -6.57 -0.24
N ILE A 280 6.72 -7.15 0.53
CA ILE A 280 7.38 -8.41 0.12
C ILE A 280 6.65 -9.65 0.68
N VAL A 281 6.14 -9.60 1.91
CA VAL A 281 5.46 -10.72 2.57
C VAL A 281 4.12 -11.04 1.89
N GLU A 282 3.24 -10.05 1.77
CA GLU A 282 1.96 -10.12 1.05
C GLU A 282 2.18 -10.22 -0.45
N GLY A 283 3.21 -9.57 -0.97
CA GLY A 283 3.54 -9.63 -2.40
C GLY A 283 3.83 -11.05 -2.88
N GLU A 284 4.58 -11.83 -2.10
CA GLU A 284 4.89 -13.23 -2.43
C GLU A 284 3.65 -14.13 -2.31
N ALA A 285 2.82 -13.94 -1.28
CA ALA A 285 1.58 -14.70 -1.11
C ALA A 285 0.55 -14.39 -2.21
N ALA A 286 0.31 -13.10 -2.50
CA ALA A 286 -0.58 -12.65 -3.57
C ALA A 286 -0.10 -13.08 -4.95
N TYR A 287 1.21 -13.01 -5.23
CA TYR A 287 1.78 -13.50 -6.50
C TYR A 287 1.57 -15.01 -6.66
N VAL A 288 1.87 -15.82 -5.64
CA VAL A 288 1.62 -17.27 -5.69
C VAL A 288 0.13 -17.59 -5.86
N GLU A 289 -0.75 -16.84 -5.21
CA GLU A 289 -2.20 -16.97 -5.36
C GLU A 289 -2.68 -16.59 -6.78
N ASN A 290 -2.12 -15.54 -7.39
CA ASN A 290 -2.43 -15.14 -8.77
C ASN A 290 -1.95 -16.21 -9.77
N ARG A 291 -0.74 -16.75 -9.59
CA ARG A 291 -0.22 -17.88 -10.39
C ARG A 291 -1.04 -19.17 -10.22
N TYR A 292 -1.74 -19.33 -9.09
CA TYR A 292 -2.76 -20.37 -8.90
C TYR A 292 -4.04 -20.06 -9.68
N ARG A 293 -4.59 -18.84 -9.57
CA ARG A 293 -5.81 -18.40 -10.29
C ARG A 293 -5.66 -18.56 -11.80
N GLU A 294 -4.55 -18.09 -12.37
CA GLU A 294 -4.24 -18.22 -13.81
C GLU A 294 -4.31 -19.69 -14.29
N ARG A 295 -3.86 -20.65 -13.47
CA ARG A 295 -3.89 -22.08 -13.81
C ARG A 295 -5.29 -22.69 -13.73
N CYS A 296 -6.12 -22.20 -12.82
CA CYS A 296 -7.55 -22.52 -12.80
C CYS A 296 -8.27 -21.97 -14.04
N GLU A 297 -8.02 -20.70 -14.39
CA GLU A 297 -8.67 -20.00 -15.51
C GLU A 297 -8.29 -20.55 -16.88
N THR A 298 -7.02 -20.95 -17.05
CA THR A 298 -6.53 -21.60 -18.28
C THR A 298 -6.91 -23.08 -18.38
N GLY A 299 -7.40 -23.69 -17.29
CA GLY A 299 -7.68 -25.12 -17.22
C GLY A 299 -6.43 -26.01 -17.14
N GLU A 300 -5.27 -25.46 -16.77
CA GLU A 300 -4.09 -26.26 -16.38
C GLU A 300 -4.40 -27.06 -15.11
N TRP A 301 -5.20 -26.49 -14.20
CA TRP A 301 -5.62 -27.11 -12.95
C TRP A 301 -7.13 -27.20 -12.81
N GLU A 302 -7.61 -28.38 -12.36
CA GLU A 302 -8.96 -28.49 -11.80
C GLU A 302 -8.98 -27.81 -10.43
N CYS A 303 -9.86 -26.81 -10.27
CA CYS A 303 -9.99 -26.02 -9.06
C CYS A 303 -11.44 -26.08 -8.56
N LEU A 304 -11.61 -26.13 -7.24
CA LEU A 304 -12.95 -26.16 -6.65
C LEU A 304 -13.68 -24.83 -6.96
N PRO A 305 -15.01 -24.87 -7.18
CA PRO A 305 -15.78 -23.64 -7.28
C PRO A 305 -15.65 -22.84 -5.98
N ALA A 306 -15.50 -21.52 -6.09
CA ALA A 306 -15.54 -20.64 -4.92
C ALA A 306 -16.85 -20.87 -4.14
N PRO A 307 -16.83 -20.84 -2.79
CA PRO A 307 -18.04 -20.92 -1.99
C PRO A 307 -19.10 -19.90 -2.48
N ASN A 308 -20.32 -20.38 -2.72
CA ASN A 308 -21.43 -19.49 -3.06
C ASN A 308 -21.89 -18.77 -1.79
N ASP A 309 -21.46 -17.52 -1.61
CA ASP A 309 -21.88 -16.63 -0.54
C ASP A 309 -23.32 -16.12 -0.77
N GLY A 310 -24.29 -17.03 -0.66
CA GLY A 310 -25.73 -16.73 -0.70
C GLY A 310 -26.26 -15.98 0.55
N GLY A 311 -25.36 -15.39 1.36
CA GLY A 311 -25.67 -14.67 2.59
C GLY A 311 -25.45 -13.17 2.39
N GLY A 312 -26.51 -12.39 2.54
CA GLY A 312 -26.48 -10.93 2.36
C GLY A 312 -25.70 -10.21 3.47
N GLY A 313 -24.37 -10.19 3.37
CA GLY A 313 -23.52 -9.24 4.09
C GLY A 313 -23.86 -7.81 3.66
N SER A 314 -24.00 -6.90 4.63
CA SER A 314 -24.24 -5.48 4.36
C SER A 314 -23.12 -4.92 3.50
N SER A 315 -23.44 -4.45 2.28
CA SER A 315 -22.50 -3.82 1.34
C SER A 315 -22.07 -2.41 1.76
N SER A 316 -21.92 -2.17 3.06
CA SER A 316 -21.21 -1.02 3.59
C SER A 316 -19.73 -1.25 3.36
N GLY A 317 -19.13 -0.48 2.44
CA GLY A 317 -17.68 -0.46 2.24
C GLY A 317 -16.92 -0.06 3.51
N PRO A 318 -15.56 -0.10 3.48
CA PRO A 318 -14.71 0.19 4.64
C PRO A 318 -15.10 1.49 5.34
N ALA A 319 -15.09 1.48 6.69
CA ALA A 319 -15.48 2.63 7.50
C ALA A 319 -14.67 3.90 7.17
N ASN A 320 -13.39 3.75 6.80
CA ASN A 320 -12.59 4.82 6.21
C ASN A 320 -11.83 4.31 4.97
N TRP A 321 -12.22 4.81 3.79
CA TRP A 321 -11.59 4.48 2.51
C TRP A 321 -10.12 4.91 2.39
N GLY A 322 -9.69 5.98 3.07
CA GLY A 322 -8.29 6.40 3.10
C GLY A 322 -7.43 5.46 3.94
N VAL A 323 -7.95 4.97 5.06
CA VAL A 323 -7.29 3.90 5.83
C VAL A 323 -7.18 2.63 4.99
N TYR A 324 -8.28 2.21 4.37
CA TYR A 324 -8.34 1.01 3.52
C TYR A 324 -7.30 1.05 2.40
N LEU A 325 -7.24 2.15 1.65
CA LEU A 325 -6.29 2.26 0.54
C LEU A 325 -4.84 2.35 1.02
N THR A 326 -4.59 2.88 2.22
CA THR A 326 -3.24 2.88 2.82
C THR A 326 -2.78 1.46 3.14
N VAL A 327 -3.62 0.65 3.78
CA VAL A 327 -3.29 -0.74 4.16
C VAL A 327 -3.34 -1.74 3.00
N PHE A 328 -3.99 -1.40 1.88
CA PHE A 328 -4.04 -2.27 0.70
C PHE A 328 -2.78 -2.22 -0.16
N GLN A 329 -1.97 -1.18 -0.04
CA GLN A 329 -0.82 -0.97 -0.93
C GLN A 329 0.12 -2.20 -1.05
N PRO A 330 0.42 -2.96 0.02
CA PRO A 330 1.19 -4.21 -0.06
C PRO A 330 0.62 -5.26 -1.03
N TYR A 331 -0.71 -5.41 -1.07
CA TYR A 331 -1.38 -6.37 -1.95
C TYR A 331 -1.54 -5.86 -3.38
N SER A 332 -1.39 -4.55 -3.60
CA SER A 332 -1.41 -3.96 -4.94
C SER A 332 -0.02 -4.02 -5.57
N ASP A 333 0.98 -3.37 -4.97
CA ASP A 333 2.30 -3.25 -5.60
C ASP A 333 3.24 -4.41 -5.24
N GLY A 334 2.97 -5.12 -4.14
CA GLY A 334 3.75 -6.29 -3.74
C GLY A 334 3.79 -7.43 -4.77
N PRO A 335 2.66 -7.92 -5.32
CA PRO A 335 2.71 -8.98 -6.34
C PRO A 335 3.38 -8.50 -7.63
N ALA A 336 3.29 -7.20 -7.96
CA ALA A 336 4.07 -6.61 -9.05
C ALA A 336 5.58 -6.58 -8.75
N TYR A 337 5.98 -6.20 -7.53
CA TYR A 337 7.37 -6.23 -7.09
C TYR A 337 7.96 -7.65 -7.10
N VAL A 338 7.20 -8.64 -6.63
CA VAL A 338 7.62 -10.04 -6.68
C VAL A 338 7.68 -10.58 -8.10
N ALA A 339 6.74 -10.22 -8.98
CA ALA A 339 6.79 -10.61 -10.38
C ALA A 339 8.07 -10.11 -11.07
N GLU A 340 8.43 -8.84 -10.90
CA GLU A 340 9.64 -8.24 -11.47
C GLU A 340 10.91 -8.91 -10.90
N ILE A 341 10.97 -9.18 -9.59
CA ILE A 341 12.07 -9.95 -8.97
C ILE A 341 12.17 -11.38 -9.53
N VAL A 342 11.05 -12.07 -9.72
CA VAL A 342 11.04 -13.44 -10.25
C VAL A 342 11.45 -13.47 -11.73
N GLU A 343 11.07 -12.47 -12.53
CA GLU A 343 11.48 -12.35 -13.92
C GLU A 343 12.98 -12.02 -14.07
N GLU A 344 13.53 -11.12 -13.25
CA GLU A 344 14.93 -10.68 -13.36
C GLU A 344 15.94 -11.55 -12.58
N GLU A 345 15.59 -11.99 -11.37
CA GLU A 345 16.50 -12.63 -10.40
C GLU A 345 16.09 -14.07 -10.02
N GLY A 346 14.92 -14.53 -10.48
CA GLY A 346 14.31 -15.79 -10.09
C GLY A 346 13.91 -15.83 -8.61
N TRP A 347 13.52 -17.00 -8.12
CA TRP A 347 13.11 -17.16 -6.72
C TRP A 347 14.21 -16.82 -5.70
N SER A 348 15.48 -16.85 -6.13
CA SER A 348 16.63 -16.43 -5.33
C SER A 348 16.66 -14.94 -5.00
N GLY A 349 16.03 -14.08 -5.82
CA GLY A 349 15.88 -12.66 -5.52
C GLY A 349 14.83 -12.41 -4.45
N VAL A 350 13.71 -13.15 -4.50
CA VAL A 350 12.63 -13.09 -3.49
C VAL A 350 13.16 -13.49 -2.12
N ASP A 351 13.97 -14.56 -2.06
CA ASP A 351 14.66 -14.98 -0.83
C ASP A 351 15.57 -13.87 -0.26
N GLU A 352 16.29 -13.15 -1.12
CA GLU A 352 17.18 -12.06 -0.70
C GLU A 352 16.41 -10.87 -0.12
N ARG A 353 15.25 -10.51 -0.71
CA ARG A 353 14.33 -9.49 -0.17
C ARG A 353 13.64 -9.99 1.11
N MET A 354 13.28 -11.26 1.24
CA MET A 354 12.77 -11.80 2.51
C MET A 354 13.85 -11.82 3.61
N GLU A 355 15.12 -12.02 3.26
CA GLU A 355 16.22 -11.87 4.22
C GLU A 355 16.54 -10.41 4.59
N HIS A 356 16.30 -9.47 3.66
CA HIS A 356 16.53 -8.03 3.80
C HIS A 356 15.35 -7.23 3.25
N PRO A 357 14.21 -7.16 3.98
CA PRO A 357 13.01 -6.50 3.47
C PRO A 357 13.21 -5.04 3.06
N PRO A 358 12.47 -4.55 2.06
CA PRO A 358 12.41 -3.13 1.73
C PRO A 358 11.99 -2.33 2.97
N ASN A 359 12.48 -1.10 3.08
CA ASN A 359 12.27 -0.26 4.27
C ASN A 359 11.47 1.02 4.01
N ALA A 360 10.93 1.18 2.81
CA ALA A 360 10.03 2.25 2.40
C ALA A 360 9.15 1.80 1.23
N THR A 361 7.87 2.21 1.22
CA THR A 361 6.90 1.87 0.17
C THR A 361 7.32 2.31 -1.22
N ALA A 362 8.12 3.38 -1.32
CA ALA A 362 8.72 3.81 -2.58
C ALA A 362 9.51 2.71 -3.31
N GLU A 363 10.11 1.73 -2.59
CA GLU A 363 10.78 0.59 -3.23
C GLU A 363 9.79 -0.40 -3.86
N THR A 364 8.63 -0.64 -3.25
CA THR A 364 7.63 -1.58 -3.79
C THR A 364 6.79 -0.93 -4.90
N ILE A 365 6.40 0.34 -4.75
CA ILE A 365 5.67 1.13 -5.76
C ILE A 365 6.42 1.16 -7.09
N HIS A 366 7.71 1.52 -7.04
CA HIS A 366 8.53 1.74 -8.24
C HIS A 366 9.46 0.57 -8.59
N ARG A 367 9.49 -0.48 -7.76
CA ARG A 367 10.24 -1.74 -7.95
C ARG A 367 11.77 -1.58 -8.08
N GLU A 368 12.29 -0.37 -7.84
CA GLU A 368 13.72 -0.04 -7.77
C GLU A 368 14.18 0.22 -6.32
N PRO A 369 15.42 -0.14 -5.92
CA PRO A 369 15.94 0.12 -4.58
C PRO A 369 15.91 1.60 -4.17
N ARG A 370 15.07 1.94 -3.18
CA ARG A 370 14.80 3.33 -2.76
C ARG A 370 15.24 3.54 -1.32
N ARG A 371 16.33 4.29 -1.14
CA ARG A 371 16.87 4.61 0.20
C ARG A 371 16.43 6.00 0.67
N PRO A 372 15.61 6.11 1.73
CA PRO A 372 15.25 7.39 2.31
C PRO A 372 16.47 8.18 2.81
N ALA A 373 16.44 9.49 2.62
CA ALA A 373 17.41 10.42 3.13
C ALA A 373 17.34 10.50 4.66
N ASN A 374 18.51 10.64 5.30
CA ASN A 374 18.57 10.80 6.75
C ASN A 374 18.22 12.26 7.14
N ILE A 375 16.95 12.51 7.42
CA ILE A 375 16.47 13.82 7.86
C ILE A 375 16.84 14.07 9.32
N THR A 376 17.84 14.93 9.54
CA THR A 376 18.14 15.47 10.87
C THR A 376 17.13 16.56 11.25
N PHE A 377 16.38 16.33 12.32
CA PHE A 377 15.52 17.32 12.92
C PHE A 377 16.12 17.83 14.24
N THR A 378 15.92 19.12 14.53
CA THR A 378 16.23 19.71 15.83
C THR A 378 14.95 20.33 16.34
N ASP A 379 14.49 19.85 17.49
CA ASP A 379 13.36 20.43 18.18
C ASP A 379 13.71 21.86 18.62
N THR A 380 12.82 22.77 18.29
CA THR A 380 12.92 24.21 18.55
C THR A 380 11.66 24.74 19.23
N ALA A 381 10.77 23.84 19.67
CA ALA A 381 9.52 24.21 20.28
C ALA A 381 9.75 24.95 21.60
N ARG A 382 8.87 25.90 21.90
CA ARG A 382 8.88 26.73 23.12
C ARG A 382 7.52 26.69 23.80
N ASN A 383 7.34 27.43 24.90
CA ASN A 383 6.04 27.64 25.55
C ASN A 383 5.27 26.35 25.90
N GLY A 384 5.93 25.35 26.51
CA GLY A 384 5.28 24.13 27.02
C GLY A 384 5.08 23.00 26.01
N TRP A 385 5.32 23.24 24.71
CA TRP A 385 5.24 22.22 23.69
C TRP A 385 6.36 21.16 23.82
N THR A 386 6.01 19.88 23.75
CA THR A 386 6.94 18.74 23.84
C THR A 386 6.56 17.59 22.90
N THR A 387 7.55 16.88 22.37
CA THR A 387 7.36 15.65 21.56
C THR A 387 7.03 14.41 22.42
N TYR A 388 6.72 13.28 21.77
CA TYR A 388 6.51 11.97 22.42
C TYR A 388 7.74 11.04 22.26
N PRO A 389 8.84 11.18 23.03
CA PRO A 389 10.12 10.52 22.73
C PRO A 389 10.09 8.98 22.69
N ASP A 390 9.17 8.35 23.42
CA ASP A 390 9.01 6.89 23.49
C ASP A 390 8.04 6.30 22.42
N GLN A 391 7.37 7.16 21.66
CA GLN A 391 6.56 6.78 20.49
C GLN A 391 7.39 6.92 19.22
N GLY A 392 6.91 6.38 18.10
CA GLY A 392 7.66 6.48 16.84
C GLY A 392 9.06 5.87 16.87
N VAL A 393 9.91 6.35 15.96
CA VAL A 393 11.37 6.42 16.10
C VAL A 393 11.70 7.78 16.72
N ASN A 394 12.06 7.79 18.01
CA ASN A 394 12.43 9.00 18.75
C ASN A 394 11.36 10.11 18.68
N GLY A 395 10.08 9.75 18.77
CA GLY A 395 8.93 10.64 18.65
C GLY A 395 8.44 10.92 17.24
N SER A 396 9.17 10.50 16.19
CA SER A 396 8.75 10.66 14.79
C SER A 396 8.13 9.40 14.19
N ASP A 397 7.17 9.57 13.29
CA ASP A 397 6.86 8.55 12.28
C ASP A 397 7.49 8.91 10.93
N THR A 398 7.44 7.97 9.99
CA THR A 398 7.66 8.19 8.56
C THR A 398 6.40 7.72 7.85
N ALA A 399 5.73 8.66 7.17
CA ALA A 399 4.45 8.43 6.50
C ALA A 399 4.63 7.63 5.20
N GLY A 400 5.70 7.90 4.45
CA GLY A 400 5.97 7.17 3.21
C GLY A 400 5.19 7.67 2.01
N GLU A 401 5.56 7.13 0.86
CA GLU A 401 4.99 7.51 -0.42
C GLU A 401 3.53 7.02 -0.56
N ALA A 402 3.26 5.76 -0.21
CA ALA A 402 1.91 5.17 -0.27
C ALA A 402 0.87 5.99 0.53
N SER A 403 1.23 6.42 1.74
CA SER A 403 0.35 7.23 2.60
C SER A 403 0.17 8.65 2.07
N MET A 404 1.22 9.26 1.49
CA MET A 404 1.10 10.58 0.86
C MET A 404 0.26 10.55 -0.42
N PHE A 405 0.36 9.48 -1.22
CA PHE A 405 -0.51 9.26 -2.38
C PHE A 405 -1.96 9.13 -1.90
N THR A 406 -2.18 8.26 -0.91
CA THR A 406 -3.51 8.00 -0.35
C THR A 406 -4.14 9.24 0.29
N MET A 407 -3.35 10.11 0.94
CA MET A 407 -3.78 11.44 1.39
C MET A 407 -4.38 12.25 0.23
N PHE A 408 -3.66 12.40 -0.88
CA PHE A 408 -4.14 13.21 -2.02
C PHE A 408 -5.31 12.58 -2.76
N TRP A 409 -5.34 11.26 -2.88
CA TRP A 409 -6.46 10.48 -3.41
C TRP A 409 -7.73 10.66 -2.56
N TYR A 410 -7.60 10.44 -1.25
CA TYR A 410 -8.72 10.51 -0.30
C TYR A 410 -9.29 11.92 -0.24
N GLN A 411 -8.42 12.94 -0.29
CA GLN A 411 -8.85 14.33 -0.27
C GLN A 411 -9.59 14.76 -1.54
N ASN A 412 -9.24 14.24 -2.73
CA ASN A 412 -10.10 14.43 -3.91
C ASN A 412 -11.43 13.69 -3.74
N ARG A 413 -11.39 12.38 -3.46
CA ARG A 413 -12.58 11.52 -3.41
C ARG A 413 -13.61 11.96 -2.35
N GLN A 414 -13.16 12.36 -1.17
CA GLN A 414 -14.01 12.64 -0.02
C GLN A 414 -14.36 14.13 0.14
N TYR A 415 -13.48 15.05 -0.28
CA TYR A 415 -13.62 16.49 -0.05
C TYR A 415 -13.53 17.35 -1.33
N GLY A 416 -13.37 16.73 -2.51
CA GLY A 416 -13.31 17.44 -3.79
C GLY A 416 -12.03 18.26 -4.00
N ALA A 417 -10.94 17.95 -3.29
CA ALA A 417 -9.67 18.66 -3.43
C ALA A 417 -9.07 18.49 -4.84
N ASP A 418 -8.67 19.60 -5.46
CA ASP A 418 -8.07 19.66 -6.81
C ASP A 418 -6.62 19.12 -6.84
N THR A 419 -6.43 17.85 -6.49
CA THR A 419 -5.13 17.16 -6.41
C THR A 419 -4.78 16.45 -7.71
N PHE A 420 -5.56 15.43 -8.11
CA PHE A 420 -5.50 14.72 -9.38
C PHE A 420 -6.83 13.97 -9.62
N ASP A 421 -7.12 13.56 -10.87
CA ASP A 421 -8.26 12.69 -11.16
C ASP A 421 -8.02 11.32 -10.54
N TRP A 422 -8.63 11.08 -9.38
CA TRP A 422 -8.41 9.86 -8.61
C TRP A 422 -8.94 8.61 -9.30
N ARG A 423 -9.97 8.71 -10.16
CA ARG A 423 -10.59 7.54 -10.81
C ARG A 423 -9.70 7.06 -11.95
N ALA A 424 -9.24 7.99 -12.77
CA ALA A 424 -8.26 7.71 -13.82
C ALA A 424 -6.91 7.26 -13.21
N THR A 425 -6.36 8.03 -12.26
CA THR A 425 -5.02 7.77 -11.70
C THR A 425 -4.97 6.43 -10.97
N LEU A 426 -5.96 6.08 -10.14
CA LEU A 426 -5.93 4.85 -9.34
C LEU A 426 -5.95 3.58 -10.21
N THR A 427 -6.55 3.64 -11.41
CA THR A 427 -6.69 2.50 -12.32
C THR A 427 -5.66 2.46 -13.45
N ASP A 428 -4.81 3.48 -13.58
CA ASP A 428 -3.70 3.56 -14.55
C ASP A 428 -2.47 2.82 -14.01
N THR A 429 -2.53 1.47 -13.98
CA THR A 429 -1.47 0.65 -13.37
C THR A 429 -0.31 0.37 -14.32
N SER A 430 0.92 0.45 -13.80
CA SER A 430 2.14 0.22 -14.59
C SER A 430 2.50 -1.25 -14.80
N HIS A 431 1.79 -2.17 -14.13
CA HIS A 431 2.07 -3.60 -14.13
C HIS A 431 0.76 -4.42 -13.99
N PRO A 432 0.58 -5.55 -14.69
CA PRO A 432 -0.68 -6.32 -14.69
C PRO A 432 -1.02 -6.99 -13.35
N GLU A 433 -0.04 -7.17 -12.46
CA GLU A 433 -0.27 -7.65 -11.07
C GLU A 433 -0.76 -6.55 -10.13
N SER A 434 -0.57 -5.27 -10.48
CA SER A 434 -1.02 -4.15 -9.66
C SER A 434 -2.52 -3.94 -9.81
N VAL A 435 -3.24 -4.00 -8.68
CA VAL A 435 -4.69 -3.75 -8.63
C VAL A 435 -4.99 -2.26 -8.74
N TYR A 436 -4.18 -1.44 -8.09
CA TYR A 436 -4.22 0.03 -8.13
C TYR A 436 -2.83 0.61 -8.35
N ASN A 437 -2.81 1.88 -8.76
CA ASN A 437 -1.60 2.66 -8.91
C ASN A 437 -1.40 3.61 -7.72
N TYR A 438 -0.17 3.65 -7.19
CA TYR A 438 0.30 4.59 -6.16
C TYR A 438 1.40 5.54 -6.67
N ASP A 439 1.90 5.35 -7.90
CA ASP A 439 2.87 6.24 -8.55
C ASP A 439 2.15 7.45 -9.17
N HIS A 440 2.39 8.64 -8.61
CA HIS A 440 1.90 9.90 -9.16
C HIS A 440 2.94 11.01 -8.96
N PRO A 441 3.12 11.96 -9.91
CA PRO A 441 4.15 13.01 -9.80
C PRO A 441 4.07 13.94 -8.57
N SER A 442 2.95 13.95 -7.83
CA SER A 442 2.83 14.64 -6.54
C SER A 442 3.61 13.95 -5.39
N THR A 443 3.99 12.67 -5.55
CA THR A 443 4.57 11.81 -4.51
C THR A 443 5.76 10.95 -4.99
N ALA A 444 5.82 10.60 -6.28
CA ALA A 444 6.87 9.79 -6.94
C ALA A 444 8.33 10.20 -6.65
N GLY A 445 8.55 11.49 -6.36
CA GLY A 445 9.86 12.03 -6.00
C GLY A 445 10.18 11.99 -4.50
N TRP A 446 9.40 11.28 -3.67
CA TRP A 446 9.62 11.19 -2.23
C TRP A 446 11.02 10.60 -1.95
N ALA A 447 11.73 11.22 -1.03
CA ALA A 447 13.08 10.82 -0.61
C ALA A 447 13.19 10.69 0.91
N GLY A 448 12.08 10.51 1.63
CA GLY A 448 12.04 10.38 3.08
C GLY A 448 11.22 11.46 3.77
N ASP A 449 10.63 11.13 4.91
CA ASP A 449 9.99 12.10 5.78
C ASP A 449 10.12 11.77 7.27
N ARG A 450 9.89 12.80 8.11
CA ARG A 450 9.83 12.71 9.56
C ARG A 450 8.67 13.56 10.07
N LEU A 451 7.65 12.91 10.62
CA LEU A 451 6.50 13.55 11.22
C LEU A 451 6.58 13.46 12.73
N PHE A 452 6.67 14.61 13.41
CA PHE A 452 6.74 14.71 14.87
C PHE A 452 5.42 15.29 15.42
N PRO A 453 4.55 14.47 16.02
CA PRO A 453 3.49 14.94 16.90
C PRO A 453 4.04 15.58 18.18
N TYR A 454 3.34 16.61 18.64
CA TYR A 454 3.63 17.38 19.85
C TYR A 454 2.38 17.47 20.73
N ARG A 455 2.62 17.69 22.01
CA ARG A 455 1.61 18.04 22.99
C ARG A 455 2.00 19.31 23.74
N ASN A 456 0.99 20.07 24.12
CA ASN A 456 1.10 21.07 25.17
C ASN A 456 -0.08 20.86 26.13
N ASP A 457 0.25 20.37 27.32
CA ASP A 457 -0.69 20.04 28.38
C ASP A 457 -0.76 21.19 29.43
N GLU A 458 -0.18 22.36 29.13
CA GLU A 458 -0.29 23.55 29.96
C GLU A 458 -1.65 24.24 29.75
N GLY A 459 -2.56 24.08 30.72
CA GLY A 459 -3.84 24.80 30.73
C GLY A 459 -5.01 23.95 31.18
N ALA A 460 -6.20 24.30 30.69
CA ALA A 460 -7.45 23.58 30.95
C ALA A 460 -7.91 22.70 29.77
N THR A 461 -7.18 22.72 28.67
CA THR A 461 -7.47 22.03 27.41
C THR A 461 -6.17 21.54 26.80
N ASP A 462 -6.04 20.24 26.60
CA ASP A 462 -4.93 19.63 25.86
C ASP A 462 -4.80 20.27 24.47
N ARG A 463 -3.60 20.68 24.09
CA ARG A 463 -3.30 21.18 22.74
C ARG A 463 -2.40 20.18 22.02
N ASN A 464 -2.73 19.95 20.75
CA ASN A 464 -2.05 19.04 19.83
C ASN A 464 -1.51 19.84 18.64
N GLY A 465 -0.50 19.30 17.97
CA GLY A 465 0.13 19.94 16.83
C GLY A 465 1.30 19.10 16.35
N TYR A 466 1.77 19.32 15.13
CA TYR A 466 2.85 18.51 14.56
C TYR A 466 3.81 19.33 13.70
N VAL A 467 5.02 18.81 13.55
CA VAL A 467 6.00 19.28 12.58
C VAL A 467 6.34 18.12 11.64
N TRP A 468 6.01 18.26 10.36
CA TRP A 468 6.34 17.30 9.31
C TRP A 468 7.46 17.87 8.45
N VAL A 469 8.55 17.13 8.30
CA VAL A 469 9.66 17.47 7.39
C VAL A 469 9.75 16.40 6.33
N THR A 470 9.51 16.76 5.08
CA THR A 470 9.62 15.87 3.91
C THR A 470 10.81 16.29 3.04
N GLU A 471 11.54 15.32 2.51
CA GLU A 471 12.66 15.49 1.59
C GLU A 471 12.31 14.85 0.25
N TRP A 472 12.76 15.48 -0.84
CA TRP A 472 12.39 15.13 -2.21
C TRP A 472 13.62 14.93 -3.08
N ARG A 473 13.55 14.04 -4.07
CA ARG A 473 14.67 13.73 -4.99
C ARG A 473 15.13 14.97 -5.76
N THR A 474 14.21 15.87 -6.10
CA THR A 474 14.46 17.14 -6.78
C THR A 474 13.62 18.29 -6.22
N ALA A 475 14.01 19.53 -6.55
CA ALA A 475 13.24 20.72 -6.23
C ALA A 475 11.94 20.85 -7.05
N LEU A 476 11.77 20.05 -8.11
CA LEU A 476 10.52 19.96 -8.87
C LEU A 476 9.50 19.10 -8.12
N ASP A 477 9.91 17.93 -7.63
CA ASP A 477 9.02 17.04 -6.88
C ASP A 477 8.55 17.72 -5.58
N ALA A 478 9.46 18.41 -4.87
CA ALA A 478 9.10 19.28 -3.75
C ALA A 478 8.11 20.40 -4.14
N ALA A 479 8.16 20.89 -5.39
CA ALA A 479 7.18 21.87 -5.90
C ALA A 479 5.81 21.24 -6.12
N GLN A 480 5.78 20.02 -6.68
CA GLN A 480 4.56 19.27 -6.99
C GLN A 480 3.84 18.90 -5.71
N PHE A 481 4.51 18.25 -4.74
CA PHE A 481 3.94 17.96 -3.42
C PHE A 481 3.40 19.22 -2.73
N HIS A 482 4.19 20.30 -2.69
CA HIS A 482 3.79 21.55 -2.07
C HIS A 482 2.57 22.21 -2.75
N ALA A 483 2.47 22.12 -4.08
CA ALA A 483 1.31 22.60 -4.82
C ALA A 483 0.07 21.76 -4.50
N THR A 484 0.16 20.43 -4.59
CA THR A 484 -0.94 19.49 -4.33
C THR A 484 -1.43 19.57 -2.87
N TYR A 485 -0.52 19.67 -1.89
CA TYR A 485 -0.87 19.85 -0.48
C TYR A 485 -1.61 21.18 -0.21
N ARG A 486 -1.33 22.23 -0.98
CA ARG A 486 -2.12 23.48 -0.89
C ARG A 486 -3.55 23.34 -1.42
N GLN A 487 -3.80 22.38 -2.32
CA GLN A 487 -5.16 22.09 -2.83
C GLN A 487 -5.98 21.30 -1.82
N VAL A 488 -5.34 20.42 -1.03
CA VAL A 488 -5.95 19.82 0.16
C VAL A 488 -6.43 20.92 1.12
N LEU A 489 -5.57 21.87 1.50
CA LEU A 489 -5.99 22.98 2.36
C LEU A 489 -7.08 23.87 1.72
N ALA A 490 -7.08 24.04 0.40
CA ALA A 490 -8.12 24.80 -0.29
C ALA A 490 -9.50 24.13 -0.20
N ALA A 491 -9.57 22.80 -0.20
CA ALA A 491 -10.81 22.04 -0.04
C ALA A 491 -11.42 22.15 1.37
N HIS A 492 -10.62 22.50 2.37
CA HIS A 492 -11.06 22.79 3.75
C HIS A 492 -11.20 24.30 4.00
N ASP A 493 -11.53 25.08 2.96
CA ASP A 493 -11.77 26.53 3.01
C ASP A 493 -10.66 27.35 3.71
N ALA A 494 -9.39 26.88 3.66
CA ALA A 494 -8.33 27.43 4.50
C ALA A 494 -7.98 28.89 4.17
N VAL A 495 -8.29 29.79 5.11
CA VAL A 495 -8.07 31.23 4.96
C VAL A 495 -6.60 31.58 5.18
N HIS A 496 -5.98 32.23 4.20
CA HIS A 496 -4.60 32.73 4.31
C HIS A 496 -4.54 33.98 5.20
N ARG A 497 -3.55 34.03 6.09
CA ARG A 497 -3.33 35.12 7.06
C ARG A 497 -2.09 35.95 6.71
N GLU A 498 -2.01 37.15 7.30
CA GLU A 498 -0.88 38.08 7.13
C GLU A 498 0.46 37.52 7.64
N ASP A 499 0.40 36.56 8.56
CA ASP A 499 1.53 35.79 9.10
C ASP A 499 2.03 34.66 8.17
N GLY A 500 1.40 34.48 7.00
CA GLY A 500 1.72 33.44 6.02
C GLY A 500 1.01 32.10 6.26
N THR A 501 0.41 31.89 7.44
CA THR A 501 -0.34 30.65 7.74
C THR A 501 -1.62 30.53 6.90
N ARG A 502 -2.19 29.33 6.91
CA ARG A 502 -3.50 28.98 6.35
C ARG A 502 -4.34 28.40 7.47
N TYR A 503 -5.56 28.87 7.65
CA TYR A 503 -6.41 28.45 8.76
C TYR A 503 -7.70 27.79 8.30
N VAL A 504 -7.86 26.53 8.66
CA VAL A 504 -9.11 25.78 8.52
C VAL A 504 -9.97 26.09 9.75
N ALA A 505 -11.17 26.61 9.54
CA ALA A 505 -12.00 27.12 10.63
C ALA A 505 -12.72 26.01 11.43
N ASP A 506 -13.23 25.00 10.73
CA ASP A 506 -14.15 24.00 11.26
C ASP A 506 -13.78 22.59 10.76
N GLY A 507 -14.39 21.55 11.36
CA GLY A 507 -14.17 20.14 11.00
C GLY A 507 -12.93 19.50 11.63
N GLY A 508 -12.76 18.20 11.39
CA GLY A 508 -11.69 17.39 11.99
C GLY A 508 -10.26 17.81 11.63
N PHE A 509 -10.09 18.60 10.57
CA PHE A 509 -8.80 19.16 10.13
C PHE A 509 -8.65 20.65 10.46
N SER A 510 -9.47 21.19 11.37
CA SER A 510 -9.38 22.58 11.84
C SER A 510 -8.03 22.92 12.50
N GLY A 511 -7.66 24.20 12.45
CA GLY A 511 -6.42 24.77 12.99
C GLY A 511 -5.58 25.54 11.96
N ALA A 512 -4.41 25.99 12.38
CA ALA A 512 -3.46 26.75 11.58
C ALA A 512 -2.36 25.85 11.00
N TYR A 513 -2.03 26.09 9.73
CA TYR A 513 -1.02 25.38 8.95
C TYR A 513 -0.01 26.39 8.38
N ALA A 514 1.26 26.24 8.71
CA ALA A 514 2.37 26.86 7.97
C ALA A 514 3.01 25.82 7.05
N ILE A 515 3.35 26.24 5.84
CA ILE A 515 4.06 25.41 4.86
C ILE A 515 5.23 26.22 4.32
N GLU A 516 6.44 25.69 4.48
CA GLU A 516 7.68 26.26 3.96
C GLU A 516 8.29 25.27 2.97
N ARG A 517 8.68 25.73 1.77
CA ARG A 517 9.46 24.93 0.81
C ARG A 517 10.82 25.58 0.58
N ASN A 518 11.88 24.83 0.82
CA ASN A 518 13.27 25.26 0.64
C ASN A 518 14.03 24.20 -0.18
N GLY A 519 14.24 24.49 -1.47
CA GLY A 519 14.89 23.56 -2.40
C GLY A 519 14.12 22.24 -2.52
N THR A 520 14.76 21.15 -2.07
CA THR A 520 14.25 19.77 -2.03
C THR A 520 13.44 19.45 -0.77
N ARG A 521 13.27 20.39 0.15
CA ARG A 521 12.59 20.16 1.43
C ARG A 521 11.27 20.89 1.52
N VAL A 522 10.25 20.24 2.08
CA VAL A 522 9.01 20.88 2.53
C VAL A 522 8.85 20.65 4.04
N THR A 523 8.60 21.73 4.78
CA THR A 523 8.26 21.67 6.22
C THR A 523 6.83 22.14 6.39
N ILE A 524 5.99 21.29 6.97
CA ILE A 524 4.62 21.60 7.35
C ILE A 524 4.55 21.66 8.87
N VAL A 525 3.92 22.70 9.42
CA VAL A 525 3.67 22.84 10.86
C VAL A 525 2.19 23.08 11.06
N HIS A 526 1.58 22.26 11.91
CA HIS A 526 0.17 22.38 12.27
C HIS A 526 0.02 22.61 13.78
N ALA A 527 -0.88 23.51 14.17
CA ALA A 527 -1.28 23.73 15.55
C ALA A 527 -2.70 24.35 15.63
N PRO A 528 -3.30 24.55 16.81
CA PRO A 528 -4.67 25.07 16.91
C PRO A 528 -4.81 26.52 16.40
N ASP A 529 -3.72 27.29 16.43
CA ASP A 529 -3.68 28.71 16.08
C ASP A 529 -2.29 29.13 15.56
N SER A 530 -2.20 30.32 14.95
CA SER A 530 -0.96 30.82 14.34
C SER A 530 0.17 30.98 15.36
N ASP A 531 -0.13 31.48 16.57
CA ASP A 531 0.88 31.67 17.61
C ASP A 531 1.50 30.32 18.01
N ALA A 532 0.68 29.27 18.13
CA ALA A 532 1.15 27.92 18.38
C ALA A 532 2.02 27.33 17.26
N VAL A 533 1.73 27.64 15.98
CA VAL A 533 2.59 27.26 14.85
C VAL A 533 3.99 27.86 15.01
N PHE A 534 4.09 29.14 15.38
CA PHE A 534 5.36 29.81 15.66
C PHE A 534 5.96 29.47 17.03
N ASP A 535 5.21 28.85 17.94
CA ASP A 535 5.71 28.25 19.18
C ASP A 535 6.36 26.88 18.91
N LEU A 536 5.77 26.04 18.04
CA LEU A 536 6.36 24.77 17.59
C LEU A 536 7.60 24.99 16.72
N ARG A 537 7.54 25.93 15.77
CA ARG A 537 8.62 26.20 14.83
C ARG A 537 8.89 27.70 14.68
N PRO A 538 9.63 28.32 15.62
CA PRO A 538 9.88 29.77 15.61
C PRO A 538 10.66 30.31 14.40
N ALA A 539 11.25 29.42 13.59
CA ALA A 539 12.07 29.75 12.42
C ALA A 539 11.42 29.37 11.09
N ILE A 540 10.15 28.93 11.06
CA ILE A 540 9.44 28.68 9.80
C ILE A 540 9.10 30.01 9.13
N ASP A 541 9.36 30.12 7.83
CA ASP A 541 9.01 31.28 7.02
C ASP A 541 8.03 30.89 5.89
N PRO A 542 6.72 30.76 6.20
CA PRO A 542 5.69 30.43 5.22
C PRO A 542 5.35 31.62 4.30
N VAL A 543 5.97 32.79 4.50
CA VAL A 543 5.68 34.03 3.76
C VAL A 543 6.56 34.17 2.51
N GLN A 544 7.78 33.60 2.50
CA GLN A 544 8.72 33.77 1.37
C GLN A 544 8.14 33.28 0.04
N PRO A 545 7.91 34.18 -0.94
CA PRO A 545 7.76 33.78 -2.33
C PRO A 545 9.15 33.38 -2.82
N ILE A 546 9.31 32.11 -3.19
CA ILE A 546 10.63 31.52 -3.49
C ILE A 546 11.37 32.31 -4.59
N ASP A 547 12.67 32.53 -4.35
CA ASP A 547 13.61 33.13 -5.29
C ASP A 547 13.52 32.48 -6.69
N GLY A 548 13.06 33.27 -7.66
CA GLY A 548 13.39 33.12 -9.08
C GLY A 548 13.20 31.74 -9.73
N GLY A 549 11.98 31.18 -9.72
CA GLY A 549 11.66 29.97 -10.48
C GLY A 549 10.22 29.97 -10.98
N ALA A 550 10.05 29.74 -12.28
CA ALA A 550 8.79 29.76 -13.05
C ALA A 550 7.49 29.49 -12.28
N THR A 551 6.46 30.29 -12.56
CA THR A 551 5.07 29.90 -12.33
C THR A 551 4.82 28.58 -13.06
N VAL A 552 4.81 27.46 -12.32
CA VAL A 552 4.34 26.18 -12.85
C VAL A 552 2.82 26.30 -12.93
N THR A 553 2.35 26.79 -14.08
CA THR A 553 0.98 26.50 -14.50
C THR A 553 0.85 24.97 -14.52
N PRO A 554 -0.17 24.37 -13.87
CA PRO A 554 -0.41 22.95 -14.04
C PRO A 554 -0.57 22.67 -15.54
N LEU A 555 0.23 21.75 -16.06
CA LEU A 555 0.19 21.43 -17.49
C LEU A 555 -1.11 20.70 -17.79
N SER A 556 -2.13 21.43 -18.25
CA SER A 556 -3.19 20.82 -19.04
C SER A 556 -2.53 20.10 -20.23
N PRO A 557 -2.81 18.81 -20.46
CA PRO A 557 -2.17 18.07 -21.54
C PRO A 557 -2.53 18.71 -22.88
N THR A 558 -1.57 19.42 -23.47
CA THR A 558 -1.78 20.12 -24.74
C THR A 558 -1.55 19.13 -25.87
N ILE A 559 -2.60 18.38 -26.21
CA ILE A 559 -2.60 17.51 -27.39
C ILE A 559 -2.42 18.41 -28.64
N PRO A 560 -1.51 18.07 -29.57
CA PRO A 560 -1.43 18.76 -30.85
C PRO A 560 -2.75 18.59 -31.64
N ASP A 561 -3.38 19.71 -31.99
CA ASP A 561 -4.61 19.76 -32.78
C ASP A 561 -4.39 19.19 -34.19
N ASP A 562 -5.15 18.16 -34.55
CA ASP A 562 -5.24 17.61 -35.91
C ASP A 562 -6.71 17.48 -36.35
N GLY A 563 -7.42 18.62 -36.37
CA GLY A 563 -8.34 18.95 -37.47
C GLY A 563 -9.76 18.35 -37.47
N THR A 564 -10.73 19.20 -37.12
CA THR A 564 -12.17 19.20 -37.50
C THR A 564 -13.13 18.12 -36.96
N PRO A 565 -14.45 18.44 -36.79
CA PRO A 565 -15.09 19.73 -36.50
C PRO A 565 -15.98 19.72 -35.22
N THR A 566 -16.22 20.92 -34.69
CA THR A 566 -17.12 21.20 -33.54
C THR A 566 -18.56 20.68 -33.70
N ALA A 567 -19.11 20.19 -32.59
CA ALA A 567 -20.55 20.13 -32.31
C ALA A 567 -20.86 20.92 -31.01
N GLU A 568 -21.97 21.66 -30.99
CA GLU A 568 -22.42 22.47 -29.84
C GLU A 568 -23.06 21.60 -28.72
N PRO A 569 -23.06 22.07 -27.45
CA PRO A 569 -23.52 21.27 -26.32
C PRO A 569 -25.06 21.17 -26.25
N ALA A 570 -25.55 19.96 -25.98
CA ALA A 570 -26.93 19.74 -25.55
C ALA A 570 -27.07 19.95 -24.03
N THR A 571 -28.27 20.34 -23.60
CA THR A 571 -28.60 20.71 -22.23
C THR A 571 -28.73 19.53 -21.27
N SER A 572 -28.46 19.80 -20.00
CA SER A 572 -28.67 18.93 -18.85
C SER A 572 -30.09 18.36 -18.73
N GLU A 573 -30.20 17.07 -18.46
CA GLU A 573 -31.29 16.48 -17.68
C GLU A 573 -30.67 15.59 -16.59
N GLU A 574 -31.32 15.52 -15.41
CA GLU A 574 -30.90 14.68 -14.29
C GLU A 574 -31.21 13.22 -14.61
N GLU A 575 -30.20 12.37 -14.78
CA GLU A 575 -30.38 10.92 -14.85
C GLU A 575 -29.71 10.25 -13.63
N THR A 576 -30.52 9.62 -12.80
CA THR A 576 -30.07 8.87 -11.62
C THR A 576 -29.51 7.53 -12.07
N ASP A 577 -28.19 7.42 -12.22
CA ASP A 577 -27.52 6.20 -12.67
C ASP A 577 -27.20 5.23 -11.50
N PRO A 578 -27.74 4.00 -11.48
CA PRO A 578 -27.52 3.03 -10.41
C PRO A 578 -26.29 2.13 -10.64
N THR A 579 -25.17 2.65 -11.15
CA THR A 579 -23.89 1.91 -11.23
C THR A 579 -23.11 2.04 -9.92
N ALA A 580 -23.60 1.35 -8.88
CA ALA A 580 -22.81 1.12 -7.68
C ALA A 580 -21.57 0.27 -8.04
N GLU A 581 -20.41 0.68 -7.52
CA GLU A 581 -19.10 0.15 -7.87
C GLU A 581 -18.94 -1.32 -7.41
N GLU A 582 -19.08 -2.29 -8.35
CA GLU A 582 -18.56 -3.65 -8.15
C GLU A 582 -17.03 -3.62 -8.22
N THR A 583 -16.41 -3.34 -7.06
CA THR A 583 -14.96 -3.32 -6.88
C THR A 583 -14.43 -4.76 -6.84
N PRO A 584 -13.35 -5.11 -7.58
CA PRO A 584 -12.73 -6.43 -7.48
C PRO A 584 -12.26 -6.72 -6.05
N GLY A 585 -12.94 -7.68 -5.40
CA GLY A 585 -12.78 -7.97 -3.97
C GLY A 585 -11.53 -8.76 -3.63
N PHE A 586 -10.34 -8.16 -3.73
CA PHE A 586 -9.14 -8.67 -3.08
C PHE A 586 -9.15 -8.29 -1.60
N GLY A 587 -9.24 -9.28 -0.73
CA GLY A 587 -9.47 -9.03 0.69
C GLY A 587 -8.23 -9.02 1.55
N ILE A 588 -7.57 -7.87 1.53
CA ILE A 588 -6.57 -7.22 2.41
C ILE A 588 -6.31 -7.77 3.82
N ALA A 589 -7.24 -8.49 4.40
CA ALA A 589 -7.42 -8.50 5.84
C ALA A 589 -7.28 -9.92 6.43
N ALA A 590 -6.49 -10.75 5.72
CA ALA A 590 -5.91 -12.01 6.18
C ALA A 590 -4.67 -11.79 7.04
N ALA A 591 -3.57 -11.33 6.43
CA ALA A 591 -2.28 -11.18 7.09
C ALA A 591 -2.28 -10.14 8.21
N LEU A 592 -3.29 -9.25 8.18
CA LEU A 592 -3.97 -8.67 9.34
C LEU A 592 -3.60 -9.40 10.65
N ALA A 593 -4.10 -10.63 10.84
CA ALA A 593 -4.25 -11.23 12.18
C ALA A 593 -3.01 -11.90 12.82
N ALA A 594 -1.85 -11.84 12.18
CA ALA A 594 -0.69 -12.64 12.51
C ALA A 594 0.00 -12.33 13.87
N LEU A 595 0.00 -11.07 14.31
CA LEU A 595 0.91 -10.60 15.39
C LEU A 595 0.35 -10.62 16.82
N ALA A 596 -0.97 -10.70 16.99
CA ALA A 596 -1.63 -10.50 18.30
C ALA A 596 -1.19 -11.48 19.42
N ALA A 597 -0.61 -12.65 19.07
CA ALA A 597 -0.28 -13.71 20.03
C ALA A 597 1.12 -13.61 20.69
N LEU A 598 1.93 -12.59 20.37
CA LEU A 598 3.28 -12.40 20.96
C LEU A 598 3.30 -11.95 22.44
N THR A 599 2.19 -11.45 22.99
CA THR A 599 2.18 -10.78 24.32
C THR A 599 1.72 -11.66 25.50
N ALA A 600 0.93 -12.71 25.27
CA ALA A 600 0.22 -13.42 26.34
C ALA A 600 1.06 -14.46 27.12
N THR A 601 2.01 -15.16 26.49
CA THR A 601 2.67 -16.34 27.09
C THR A 601 3.95 -16.02 27.86
N ALA A 602 4.66 -14.95 27.53
CA ALA A 602 5.91 -14.55 28.20
C ALA A 602 5.72 -14.21 29.70
N LEU A 603 4.54 -13.74 30.10
CA LEU A 603 4.21 -13.41 31.50
C LEU A 603 3.88 -14.64 32.35
N LEU A 604 3.28 -15.69 31.76
CA LEU A 604 2.91 -16.91 32.49
C LEU A 604 4.11 -17.80 32.80
N ALA A 605 5.11 -17.86 31.91
CA ALA A 605 6.36 -18.60 32.16
C ALA A 605 7.15 -18.02 33.34
N ARG A 606 7.14 -16.69 33.52
CA ARG A 606 7.89 -16.01 34.59
C ARG A 606 7.24 -16.17 35.97
N ARG A 607 5.93 -16.42 36.04
CA ARG A 607 5.18 -16.62 37.30
C ARG A 607 5.26 -18.04 37.88
N ARG A 608 5.88 -18.99 37.17
CA ARG A 608 6.13 -20.38 37.65
C ARG A 608 7.58 -20.63 38.09
N ARG A 609 8.44 -19.60 38.15
CA ARG A 609 9.82 -19.67 38.65
C ARG A 609 10.20 -18.46 39.54
N GLY A 610 9.24 -18.01 40.36
CA GLY A 610 9.43 -17.04 41.45
C GLY A 610 8.91 -17.64 42.75
#